data_AF-A0A2J0PNC3-F1
#
_entry.id   AF-A0A2J0PNC3-F1
#
_cell.length_a   1.000
_cell.length_b   1.000
_cell.length_c   1.000
_cell.angle_alpha   90.00
_cell.angle_beta   90.00
_cell.angle_gamma   90.00
#
_symmetry.space_group_name_H-M   'P 1'
#
loop_
_entity.id
_entity.type
_entity.pdbx_description
1 polymer ?
#
loop_
_entity_poly.entity_id
_entity_poly.type
_entity_poly.pdbx_seq_one_letter_code
_entity_poly.pdbx_strand_id
1 'polypeptide(L)'
;MEARPTDDYVIAASPVYIAAVEDDILAGVGKLNNPIAQLTVVTSGAYSGGLEPYLIRSESRMMPELSSNMVCLNIKLAQYIISSQRI
;
A
#
# COMPACT_ATOMS: atom_id res chain seq x y z
N MET A 1 -6.84 3.46 11.71
CA MET A 1 -5.56 3.43 12.44
C MET A 1 -5.75 3.78 13.91
N GLU A 2 -6.18 5.01 14.26
CA GLU A 2 -6.34 5.39 15.69
C GLU A 2 -7.27 4.49 16.51
N ALA A 3 -8.45 4.14 15.99
CA ALA A 3 -9.39 3.27 16.71
C ALA A 3 -8.94 1.80 16.82
N ARG A 4 -7.95 1.39 16.00
CA ARG A 4 -7.45 0.02 15.88
C ARG A 4 -5.92 0.07 15.63
N PRO A 5 -5.12 0.45 16.64
CA PRO A 5 -3.69 0.70 16.47
C PRO A 5 -2.86 -0.58 16.33
N THR A 6 -3.46 -1.75 16.58
CA THR A 6 -2.86 -3.09 16.48
C THR A 6 -3.12 -3.79 15.16
N ASP A 7 -4.01 -3.26 14.32
CA ASP A 7 -4.36 -3.89 13.05
C ASP A 7 -3.29 -3.62 11.99
N ASP A 8 -3.20 -4.51 11.00
CA ASP A 8 -2.39 -4.32 9.81
C ASP A 8 -3.23 -3.69 8.68
N TYR A 9 -2.64 -2.76 7.95
CA TYR A 9 -3.29 -1.96 6.92
C TYR A 9 -2.56 -2.09 5.59
N VAL A 10 -3.32 -2.38 4.54
CA VAL A 10 -2.84 -2.35 3.15
C VAL A 10 -3.65 -1.32 2.38
N ILE A 11 -2.98 -0.30 1.85
CA ILE A 11 -3.61 0.76 1.05
C ILE A 11 -3.12 0.61 -0.39
N ALA A 12 -4.03 0.46 -1.35
CA ALA A 12 -3.68 0.31 -2.76
C ALA A 12 -4.40 1.36 -3.61
N ALA A 13 -3.63 2.25 -4.25
CA ALA A 13 -4.20 3.27 -5.13
C ALA A 13 -3.18 3.76 -6.15
N SER A 14 -3.62 4.49 -7.18
CA SER A 14 -2.71 5.14 -8.11
C SER A 14 -1.91 6.26 -7.41
N PRO A 15 -0.75 6.65 -7.95
CA PRO A 15 0.10 7.70 -7.34
C PRO A 15 -0.64 9.00 -7.01
N VAL A 16 -1.56 9.42 -7.88
CA VAL A 16 -2.36 10.65 -7.70
C VAL A 16 -3.23 10.57 -6.46
N TYR A 17 -3.87 9.42 -6.21
CA TYR A 17 -4.71 9.25 -5.02
C TYR A 17 -3.89 9.08 -3.76
N ILE A 18 -2.76 8.36 -3.81
CA ILE A 18 -1.85 8.25 -2.65
C ILE A 18 -1.34 9.64 -2.24
N ALA A 19 -0.90 10.45 -3.21
CA ALA A 19 -0.45 11.82 -2.93
C ALA A 19 -1.55 12.70 -2.34
N ALA A 20 -2.80 12.55 -2.83
CA ALA A 20 -3.92 13.36 -2.36
C ALA A 20 -4.32 13.11 -0.90
N VAL A 21 -4.02 11.93 -0.34
CA VAL A 21 -4.35 11.57 1.06
C VAL A 21 -3.10 11.30 1.91
N GLU A 22 -1.92 11.72 1.44
CA GLU A 22 -0.64 11.42 2.09
C GLU A 22 -0.62 11.88 3.55
N ASP A 23 -1.03 13.12 3.81
CA ASP A 23 -1.04 13.71 5.15
C ASP A 23 -1.97 12.94 6.10
N ASP A 24 -3.14 12.49 5.62
CA ASP A 24 -4.08 11.69 6.42
C ASP A 24 -3.49 10.32 6.77
N ILE A 25 -2.81 9.68 5.82
CA ILE A 25 -2.13 8.40 6.06
C ILE A 25 -1.00 8.59 7.06
N LEU A 26 -0.17 9.63 6.92
CA LEU A 26 0.94 9.92 7.84
C LEU A 26 0.44 10.24 9.26
N ALA A 27 -0.65 10.99 9.39
CA ALA A 27 -1.30 11.24 10.68
C ALA A 27 -1.79 9.93 11.32
N GLY A 28 -2.36 9.02 10.52
CA GLY A 28 -2.78 7.70 10.97
C GLY A 28 -1.61 6.79 11.37
N VAL A 29 -0.51 6.83 10.61
CA VAL A 29 0.75 6.11 10.85
C VAL A 29 1.30 6.43 12.24
N GLY A 30 1.25 7.69 12.65
CA GLY A 30 1.67 8.12 13.99
C GLY A 30 0.87 7.50 15.15
N LYS A 31 -0.21 6.77 14.87
CA LYS A 31 -1.06 6.08 15.85
C LYS A 31 -0.83 4.57 15.92
N LEU A 32 -0.04 3.99 15.01
CA LEU A 32 0.23 2.55 14.99
C LEU A 32 1.36 2.19 15.99
N ASN A 33 1.31 0.98 16.55
CA ASN A 33 2.31 0.51 17.52
C ASN A 33 3.67 0.22 16.87
N ASN A 34 3.64 -0.31 15.65
CA ASN A 34 4.81 -0.59 14.82
C ASN A 34 4.48 -0.27 13.35
N PRO A 35 4.56 1.01 12.94
CA PRO A 35 4.12 1.43 11.62
C PRO A 35 4.79 0.71 10.44
N ILE A 36 6.08 0.35 10.57
CA ILE A 36 6.83 -0.31 9.50
C ILE A 36 6.33 -1.73 9.25
N ALA A 37 5.90 -2.44 10.30
CA ALA A 37 5.31 -3.77 10.15
C ALA A 37 3.82 -3.73 9.77
N GLN A 38 3.11 -2.69 10.21
CA GLN A 38 1.65 -2.62 10.14
C GLN A 38 1.10 -1.86 8.94
N LEU A 39 1.89 -1.06 8.23
CA LEU A 39 1.44 -0.35 7.03
C LEU A 39 2.18 -0.83 5.79
N THR A 40 1.40 -1.20 4.78
CA THR A 40 1.89 -1.39 3.41
C THR A 40 1.08 -0.50 2.47
N VAL A 41 1.77 0.30 1.66
CA VAL A 41 1.16 1.14 0.63
C VAL A 41 1.58 0.62 -0.74
N VAL A 42 0.62 0.19 -1.54
CA VAL A 42 0.83 -0.35 -2.88
C VAL A 42 0.48 0.69 -3.93
N THR A 43 1.49 1.12 -4.69
CA THR A 43 1.31 2.09 -5.78
C THR A 43 2.32 1.88 -6.90
N SER A 44 2.16 2.56 -8.03
CA SER A 44 3.13 2.47 -9.14
C SER A 44 4.28 3.46 -8.97
N GLY A 45 5.39 3.22 -9.69
CA GLY A 45 6.65 3.93 -9.50
C GLY A 45 6.67 5.45 -9.73
N ALA A 46 5.56 6.10 -10.09
CA ALA A 46 5.50 7.55 -10.25
C ALA A 46 5.25 8.31 -8.93
N TYR A 47 4.93 7.61 -7.83
CA TYR A 47 4.80 8.25 -6.52
C TYR A 47 6.18 8.48 -5.88
N SER A 48 6.34 9.67 -5.30
CA SER A 48 7.46 10.07 -4.44
C SER A 48 6.91 10.93 -3.31
N GLY A 49 7.22 10.62 -2.06
CA GLY A 49 6.68 11.37 -0.92
C GLY A 49 7.05 10.79 0.45
N GLY A 50 6.33 11.19 1.49
CA GLY A 50 6.58 10.78 2.87
C GLY A 50 6.27 9.30 3.15
N LEU A 51 5.51 8.63 2.28
CA LEU A 51 5.14 7.22 2.46
C LEU A 51 6.17 6.24 1.88
N GLU A 52 7.28 6.72 1.31
CA GLU A 52 8.38 5.91 0.78
C GLU A 52 8.78 4.71 1.66
N PRO A 53 8.91 4.84 2.99
CA PRO A 53 9.28 3.71 3.86
C PRO A 53 8.26 2.56 3.88
N TYR A 54 7.01 2.81 3.47
CA TYR A 54 5.90 1.86 3.52
C TYR A 54 5.54 1.30 2.13
N LEU A 55 6.26 1.71 1.08
CA LEU A 55 5.87 1.39 -0.30
C LEU A 55 6.23 -0.02 -0.72
N ILE A 56 5.28 -0.67 -1.38
CA ILE A 56 5.55 -1.73 -2.35
C ILE A 56 5.13 -1.23 -3.72
N ARG A 57 6.10 -1.17 -4.64
CA ARG A 57 5.87 -0.65 -5.98
C ARG A 57 5.36 -1.72 -6.91
N SER A 58 4.24 -1.43 -7.57
CA SER A 58 3.76 -2.23 -8.69
C SER A 58 4.52 -1.86 -9.97
N GLU A 59 4.76 -2.86 -10.80
CA GLU A 59 5.43 -2.69 -12.08
C GLU A 59 4.75 -3.53 -13.16
N SER A 60 4.77 -3.04 -14.39
CA SER A 60 4.09 -3.68 -15.53
C SER A 60 4.47 -5.15 -15.72
N ARG A 61 5.72 -5.53 -15.39
CA ARG A 61 6.19 -6.92 -15.47
C ARG A 61 5.45 -7.90 -14.59
N MET A 62 4.78 -7.43 -13.53
CA MET A 62 4.00 -8.27 -12.61
C MET A 62 2.61 -8.65 -13.15
N MET A 63 2.13 -7.99 -14.22
CA MET A 63 0.78 -8.21 -14.75
C MET A 63 0.48 -9.66 -15.16
N PRO A 64 1.39 -10.39 -15.85
CA PRO A 64 1.15 -11.79 -16.21
C PRO A 64 1.02 -12.68 -14.97
N GLU A 65 1.89 -12.48 -13.98
CA GLU A 65 1.95 -13.26 -12.74
C GLU A 65 0.69 -13.04 -11.89
N LEU A 66 0.21 -11.80 -11.84
CA LEU A 66 -0.98 -11.41 -11.08
C LEU A 66 -2.29 -11.57 -11.86
N SER A 67 -2.23 -12.07 -13.11
CA SER A 67 -3.39 -12.14 -14.01
C SER A 67 -4.18 -10.81 -14.03
N SER A 68 -3.46 -9.70 -14.24
CA SER A 68 -3.98 -8.33 -14.13
C SER A 68 -3.70 -7.49 -15.38
N ASN A 69 -4.37 -6.35 -15.46
CA ASN A 69 -4.02 -5.25 -16.36
C ASN A 69 -3.50 -4.04 -15.54
N MET A 70 -3.12 -2.97 -16.23
CA MET A 70 -2.53 -1.78 -15.60
C MET A 70 -3.49 -1.04 -14.66
N VAL A 71 -4.79 -1.07 -14.94
CA VAL A 71 -5.83 -0.40 -14.14
C VAL A 71 -5.99 -1.09 -12.78
N CYS A 72 -5.95 -2.42 -12.76
CA CYS A 72 -6.18 -3.22 -11.55
C CYS A 72 -4.89 -3.65 -10.84
N LEU A 73 -3.71 -3.30 -11.38
CA LEU A 73 -2.44 -3.87 -10.94
C LEU A 73 -2.15 -3.63 -9.44
N ASN A 74 -2.37 -2.42 -8.93
CA ASN A 74 -2.12 -2.10 -7.51
C ASN A 74 -3.04 -2.92 -6.60
N ILE A 75 -4.31 -3.07 -6.98
CA ILE A 75 -5.29 -3.86 -6.22
C ILE A 75 -4.91 -5.33 -6.23
N LYS A 76 -4.49 -5.87 -7.38
CA LYS A 76 -4.08 -7.27 -7.51
C LYS A 76 -2.82 -7.58 -6.71
N LEU A 77 -1.86 -6.66 -6.69
CA LEU A 77 -0.66 -6.81 -5.86
C LEU A 77 -1.00 -6.74 -4.36
N ALA A 78 -1.89 -5.86 -3.94
CA ALA A 78 -2.37 -5.83 -2.56
C ALA A 78 -3.11 -7.12 -2.16
N GLN A 79 -3.96 -7.66 -3.04
CA GLN A 79 -4.61 -8.96 -2.83
C GLN A 79 -3.59 -10.09 -2.66
N TYR A 80 -2.54 -10.09 -3.48
CA TYR A 80 -1.44 -11.05 -3.36
C TYR A 80 -0.76 -10.93 -1.99
N ILE A 81 -0.36 -9.73 -1.56
CA ILE A 81 0.27 -9.47 -0.25
C ILE A 81 -0.59 -10.00 0.90
N ILE A 82 -1.89 -9.64 0.91
CA ILE A 82 -2.83 -10.08 1.96
C ILE A 82 -2.95 -11.61 1.97
N SER A 83 -2.99 -12.25 0.80
CA SER A 83 -3.09 -13.71 0.70
C SER A 83 -1.81 -14.41 1.16
N SER A 84 -0.64 -13.80 0.91
CA SER A 84 0.67 -14.32 1.33
C SER A 84 0.96 -14.14 2.82
N GLN A 85 0.27 -13.21 3.50
CA GLN A 85 0.36 -13.01 4.95
C GLN A 85 -0.52 -13.98 5.76
N ARG A 86 -1.42 -14.74 5.11
CA ARG A 86 -2.12 -15.86 5.74
C ARG A 86 -1.19 -17.07 5.84
N ILE A 87 -0.46 -17.15 6.95
CA ILE A 87 0.23 -18.36 7.45
C ILE A 87 -0.40 -18.74 8.78
#